data_AF-A0A7Y1XMF0-F1
#
_entry.id   AF-A0A7Y1XMF0-F1
#
_cell.length_a   1.000
_cell.length_b   1.000
_cell.length_c   1.000
_cell.angle_alpha   90.00
_cell.angle_beta   90.00
_cell.angle_gamma   90.00
#
_symmetry.space_group_name_H-M   'P 1'
#
loop_
_entity.id
_entity.type
_entity.pdbx_description
1 polymer ?
#
loop_
_entity_poly.entity_id
_entity_poly.type
_entity_poly.pdbx_seq_one_letter_code
_entity_poly.pdbx_strand_id
1 'polypeptide(L)'
;DILALKDVGADAIFDFVDVGLPSSICRAEVYEEKIELLLSCMAHQNADVAIVEVGASPLEPYNGDLAIKALGNNIKCTILSATDPYAVYGLMKAFNMVPDIVTGITTNTLAGSHMVRELCDVQTLNLIDSSTAPALKKILSDKTGLAL
;
A
#
# COMPACT_ATOMS: atom_id res chain seq x y z
N ASP A 1 0.38 3.54 -11.96
CA ASP A 1 0.91 2.41 -12.76
C ASP A 1 -0.25 1.57 -13.32
N ILE A 2 -0.97 2.08 -14.33
CA ILE A 2 -2.20 1.42 -14.83
C ILE A 2 -1.87 0.24 -15.75
N LEU A 3 -0.84 0.39 -16.60
CA LEU A 3 -0.49 -0.64 -17.58
C LEU A 3 0.10 -1.89 -16.92
N ALA A 4 1.02 -1.73 -15.95
CA ALA A 4 1.61 -2.91 -15.30
C ALA A 4 0.58 -3.70 -14.50
N LEU A 5 -0.35 -3.04 -13.80
CA LEU A 5 -1.45 -3.69 -13.08
C LEU A 5 -2.35 -4.49 -14.03
N LYS A 6 -2.60 -3.97 -15.24
CA LYS A 6 -3.36 -4.69 -16.26
C LYS A 6 -2.61 -5.92 -16.76
N ASP A 7 -1.31 -5.78 -17.02
CA ASP A 7 -0.47 -6.86 -17.54
C ASP A 7 -0.35 -8.04 -16.57
N VAL A 8 -0.48 -7.79 -15.26
CA VAL A 8 -0.47 -8.84 -14.22
C VAL A 8 -1.86 -9.37 -13.85
N GLY A 9 -2.91 -8.95 -14.57
CA GLY A 9 -4.24 -9.57 -14.50
C GLY A 9 -5.25 -8.91 -13.58
N ALA A 10 -5.11 -7.62 -13.26
CA ALA A 10 -6.17 -6.89 -12.55
C ALA A 10 -7.46 -6.82 -13.40
N ASP A 11 -8.60 -7.22 -12.83
CA ASP A 11 -9.91 -7.17 -13.52
C ASP A 11 -10.41 -5.74 -13.75
N ALA A 12 -10.13 -4.84 -12.79
CA ALA A 12 -10.48 -3.43 -12.85
C ALA A 12 -9.36 -2.59 -12.22
N ILE A 13 -9.16 -1.38 -12.75
CA ILE A 13 -8.13 -0.44 -12.30
C ILE A 13 -8.78 0.93 -12.20
N PHE A 14 -8.49 1.63 -11.11
CA PHE A 14 -9.02 2.95 -10.83
C PHE A 14 -7.89 3.90 -10.43
N ASP A 15 -8.03 5.15 -10.83
CA ASP A 15 -7.17 6.27 -10.45
C ASP A 15 -8.05 7.51 -10.21
N PHE A 16 -7.52 8.51 -9.50
CA PHE A 16 -8.20 9.76 -9.20
C PHE A 16 -8.65 10.53 -10.45
N VAL A 17 -8.01 10.31 -11.60
CA VAL A 17 -8.46 10.86 -12.88
C VAL A 17 -9.85 10.35 -13.30
N ASP A 18 -10.23 9.14 -12.90
CA ASP A 18 -11.55 8.55 -13.22
C ASP A 18 -12.70 9.27 -12.51
N VAL A 19 -12.39 9.97 -11.42
CA VAL A 19 -13.32 10.81 -10.67
C VAL A 19 -13.08 12.31 -10.91
N GLY A 20 -12.29 12.64 -11.94
CA GLY A 20 -12.03 14.02 -12.35
C GLY A 20 -11.04 14.77 -11.46
N LEU A 21 -10.18 14.07 -10.71
CA LEU A 21 -9.14 14.66 -9.89
C LEU A 21 -7.74 14.38 -10.50
N PRO A 22 -7.19 15.30 -11.31
CA PRO A 22 -5.90 15.09 -11.97
C PRO A 22 -4.69 15.20 -11.05
N SER A 23 -4.86 15.72 -9.83
CA SER A 23 -3.82 15.79 -8.82
C SER A 23 -4.41 15.66 -7.43
N SER A 24 -3.80 14.82 -6.61
CA SER A 24 -4.13 14.71 -5.19
C SER A 24 -3.55 15.84 -4.33
N ILE A 25 -2.71 16.71 -4.90
CA ILE A 25 -2.33 17.99 -4.27
C ILE A 25 -3.49 18.97 -4.41
N CYS A 26 -4.41 18.90 -3.47
CA CYS A 26 -5.57 19.78 -3.40
C CYS A 26 -6.02 19.97 -1.95
N ARG A 27 -7.06 20.78 -1.76
CA ARG A 27 -7.67 20.95 -0.44
C ARG A 27 -8.32 19.64 0.01
N ALA A 28 -8.28 19.37 1.32
CA ALA A 28 -8.85 18.18 1.92
C ALA A 28 -10.31 17.94 1.52
N GLU A 29 -11.15 18.98 1.48
CA GLU A 29 -12.58 18.80 1.18
C GLU A 29 -12.81 18.34 -0.27
N VAL A 30 -11.97 18.81 -1.20
CA VAL A 30 -12.00 18.36 -2.59
C VAL A 30 -11.52 16.92 -2.68
N TYR A 31 -10.45 16.57 -1.96
CA TYR A 31 -9.94 15.21 -1.94
C TYR A 31 -10.95 14.23 -1.37
N GLU A 32 -11.55 14.55 -0.21
CA GLU A 32 -12.56 13.74 0.49
C GLU A 32 -13.77 13.44 -0.41
N GLU A 33 -14.32 14.44 -1.10
CA GLU A 33 -15.41 14.23 -2.07
C GLU A 33 -15.02 13.25 -3.18
N LYS A 34 -13.80 13.36 -3.70
CA LYS A 34 -13.34 12.55 -4.84
C LYS A 34 -12.96 11.13 -4.43
N ILE A 35 -12.37 10.93 -3.26
CA ILE A 35 -12.09 9.57 -2.76
C ILE A 35 -13.37 8.83 -2.41
N GLU A 36 -14.40 9.50 -1.87
CA GLU A 36 -15.71 8.87 -1.65
C GLU A 36 -16.32 8.36 -2.96
N LEU A 37 -16.27 9.18 -4.01
CA LEU A 37 -16.73 8.77 -5.34
C LEU A 37 -15.91 7.61 -5.90
N LEU A 38 -14.58 7.63 -5.74
CA LEU A 38 -13.69 6.57 -6.21
C LEU A 38 -13.97 5.24 -5.51
N LEU A 39 -14.14 5.28 -4.19
CA LEU A 39 -14.50 4.11 -3.39
C LEU A 39 -15.87 3.56 -3.79
N SER A 40 -16.83 4.42 -4.13
CA SER A 40 -18.12 3.99 -4.67
C SER A 40 -17.95 3.26 -6.00
N CYS A 41 -17.13 3.78 -6.93
CA CYS A 41 -16.82 3.12 -8.19
C CYS A 41 -16.16 1.73 -7.99
N MET A 42 -15.21 1.64 -7.05
CA MET A 42 -14.56 0.37 -6.68
C MET A 42 -15.57 -0.64 -6.12
N ALA A 43 -16.48 -0.20 -5.25
CA ALA A 43 -17.49 -1.07 -4.64
C ALA A 43 -18.42 -1.70 -5.69
N HIS A 44 -18.72 -1.01 -6.79
CA HIS A 44 -19.56 -1.55 -7.87
C HIS A 44 -18.92 -2.73 -8.62
N GLN A 45 -17.59 -2.90 -8.54
CA GLN A 45 -16.92 -4.04 -9.18
C GLN A 45 -17.14 -5.35 -8.43
N ASN A 46 -17.54 -5.31 -7.16
CA ASN A 46 -17.69 -6.50 -6.31
C ASN A 46 -16.43 -7.40 -6.29
N ALA A 47 -15.24 -6.79 -6.29
CA ALA A 47 -13.98 -7.52 -6.25
C ALA A 47 -13.74 -8.17 -4.88
N ASP A 48 -13.09 -9.34 -4.87
CA ASP A 48 -12.70 -10.03 -3.63
C ASP A 48 -11.53 -9.33 -2.92
N VAL A 49 -10.62 -8.73 -3.69
CA VAL A 49 -9.42 -8.04 -3.20
C VAL A 49 -9.23 -6.73 -3.95
N ALA A 50 -8.92 -5.68 -3.21
CA ALA A 50 -8.41 -4.42 -3.75
C ALA A 50 -6.96 -4.23 -3.30
N ILE A 51 -6.06 -4.01 -4.25
CA ILE A 51 -4.70 -3.54 -3.98
C ILE A 51 -4.71 -2.04 -4.16
N VAL A 52 -4.44 -1.30 -3.08
CA VAL A 52 -4.45 0.17 -3.10
C VAL A 52 -3.04 0.69 -2.90
N GLU A 53 -2.51 1.35 -3.92
CA GLU A 53 -1.27 2.10 -3.83
C GLU A 53 -1.56 3.51 -3.33
N VAL A 54 -1.02 3.86 -2.17
CA VAL A 54 -0.97 5.25 -1.71
C VAL A 54 0.40 5.77 -2.07
N GLY A 55 0.46 6.58 -3.14
CA GLY A 55 1.70 7.09 -3.67
C GLY A 55 2.46 8.01 -2.70
N ALA A 56 3.78 8.02 -2.86
CA ALA A 56 4.72 8.81 -2.08
C ALA A 56 4.62 8.57 -0.55
N SER A 57 5.23 9.45 0.24
CA SER A 57 5.03 9.43 1.69
C SER A 57 3.67 10.05 2.01
N PRO A 58 2.83 9.44 2.85
CA PRO A 58 1.60 10.09 3.32
C PRO A 58 1.83 11.38 4.13
N LEU A 59 3.08 11.78 4.40
CA LEU A 59 3.44 13.11 4.94
C LEU A 59 3.58 14.21 3.88
N GLU A 60 3.65 13.82 2.61
CA GLU A 60 3.76 14.74 1.48
C GLU A 60 2.37 15.30 1.13
N PRO A 61 2.27 16.42 0.38
CA PRO A 61 1.01 17.17 0.20
C PRO A 61 -0.03 16.47 -0.71
N TYR A 62 0.05 15.15 -0.86
CA TYR A 62 -0.77 14.31 -1.71
C TYR A 62 -2.00 13.73 -1.01
N ASN A 63 -2.31 14.17 0.22
CA ASN A 63 -3.46 13.71 1.01
C ASN A 63 -3.48 12.17 1.25
N GLY A 64 -2.30 11.53 1.30
CA GLY A 64 -2.20 10.08 1.51
C GLY A 64 -2.72 9.61 2.87
N ASP A 65 -2.62 10.47 3.89
CA ASP A 65 -3.22 10.26 5.21
C ASP A 65 -4.75 10.19 5.15
N LEU A 66 -5.38 11.08 4.36
CA LEU A 66 -6.82 11.05 4.11
C LEU A 66 -7.22 9.77 3.36
N ALA A 67 -6.39 9.29 2.43
CA ALA A 67 -6.60 8.04 1.72
C ALA A 67 -6.69 6.85 2.69
N ILE A 68 -5.69 6.73 3.57
CA ILE A 68 -5.62 5.67 4.59
C ILE A 68 -6.83 5.76 5.52
N LYS A 69 -7.19 6.97 5.96
CA LYS A 69 -8.35 7.21 6.81
C LYS A 69 -9.67 6.80 6.14
N ALA A 70 -9.86 7.11 4.87
CA ALA A 70 -11.06 6.77 4.11
C ALA A 70 -11.21 5.24 3.92
N LEU A 71 -10.11 4.52 3.71
CA LEU A 71 -10.09 3.06 3.63
C LEU A 71 -10.42 2.41 5.00
N GLY A 72 -9.87 2.97 6.08
CA GLY A 72 -10.19 2.59 7.46
C GLY A 72 -10.14 1.08 7.72
N ASN A 73 -11.22 0.52 8.27
CA ASN A 73 -11.31 -0.90 8.66
C ASN A 73 -11.33 -1.90 7.49
N ASN A 74 -11.37 -1.40 6.25
CA ASN A 74 -11.26 -2.24 5.06
C ASN A 74 -9.81 -2.68 4.78
N ILE A 75 -8.82 -1.99 5.37
CA ILE A 75 -7.41 -2.39 5.28
C ILE A 75 -7.20 -3.67 6.08
N LYS A 76 -6.83 -4.76 5.41
CA LYS A 76 -6.54 -6.06 6.04
C LYS A 76 -5.04 -6.35 6.16
N CYS A 77 -4.25 -5.81 5.24
CA CYS A 77 -2.81 -5.99 5.18
C CYS A 77 -2.18 -4.68 4.71
N THR A 78 -1.05 -4.32 5.29
CA THR A 78 -0.26 -3.13 4.99
C THR A 78 1.14 -3.53 4.57
N ILE A 79 1.55 -3.10 3.39
CA ILE A 79 2.87 -3.35 2.83
C ILE A 79 3.58 -2.00 2.69
N LEU A 80 4.65 -1.81 3.44
CA LEU A 80 5.46 -0.60 3.37
C LEU A 80 6.64 -0.80 2.41
N SER A 81 6.58 -0.16 1.25
CA SER A 81 7.71 -0.09 0.32
C SER A 81 8.62 1.08 0.68
N ALA A 82 9.87 0.78 1.05
CA ALA A 82 10.83 1.80 1.51
C ALA A 82 12.21 1.66 0.87
N THR A 83 12.91 2.79 0.81
CA THR A 83 14.26 2.89 0.24
C THR A 83 15.34 2.38 1.18
N ASP A 84 15.16 2.59 2.48
CA ASP A 84 16.14 2.25 3.52
C ASP A 84 15.47 1.99 4.89
N PRO A 85 16.19 1.39 5.85
CA PRO A 85 15.63 1.03 7.16
C PRO A 85 15.23 2.23 8.03
N TYR A 86 15.85 3.40 7.85
CA TYR A 86 15.52 4.59 8.63
C TYR A 86 14.24 5.26 8.12
N ALA A 87 13.98 5.21 6.82
CA ALA A 87 12.69 5.61 6.25
C ALA A 87 11.54 4.75 6.82
N VAL A 88 11.74 3.43 6.93
CA VAL A 88 10.80 2.51 7.59
C VAL A 88 10.52 2.96 9.02
N TYR A 89 11.58 3.12 9.82
CA TYR A 89 11.47 3.53 11.21
C TYR A 89 10.76 4.89 11.36
N GLY A 90 11.16 5.88 10.54
CA GLY A 90 10.60 7.22 10.56
C GLY A 90 9.10 7.24 10.26
N LEU A 91 8.67 6.52 9.24
CA LEU A 91 7.25 6.44 8.89
C LEU A 91 6.43 5.74 9.98
N MET A 92 6.92 4.62 10.52
CA MET A 92 6.27 3.90 11.62
C MET A 92 6.06 4.82 12.84
N LYS A 93 7.06 5.63 13.18
CA LYS A 93 6.96 6.62 14.27
C LYS A 93 6.01 7.76 13.95
N ALA A 94 6.07 8.30 12.73
CA ALA A 94 5.24 9.44 12.32
C ALA A 94 3.74 9.09 12.31
N PHE A 95 3.38 7.89 11.84
CA PHE A 95 1.99 7.43 11.74
C PHE A 95 1.52 6.57 12.92
N ASN A 96 2.41 6.30 13.88
CA ASN A 96 2.16 5.37 14.98
C ASN A 96 1.57 4.04 14.45
N MET A 97 2.19 3.50 13.39
CA MET A 97 1.74 2.28 12.72
C MET A 97 2.84 1.23 12.63
N VAL A 98 2.45 -0.03 12.48
CA VAL A 98 3.37 -1.15 12.22
C VAL A 98 2.87 -1.85 10.95
N PRO A 99 3.63 -1.84 9.84
CA PRO A 99 3.21 -2.54 8.64
C PRO A 99 3.33 -4.06 8.84
N ASP A 100 2.53 -4.82 8.10
CA ASP A 100 2.61 -6.29 8.14
C ASP A 100 3.87 -6.80 7.43
N ILE A 101 4.30 -6.09 6.37
CA ILE A 101 5.48 -6.42 5.57
C ILE A 101 6.20 -5.13 5.18
N VAL A 102 7.53 -5.15 5.25
CA VAL A 102 8.39 -4.16 4.59
C VAL A 102 8.96 -4.75 3.31
N THR A 103 8.94 -3.97 2.23
CA THR A 103 9.52 -4.28 0.91
C THR A 103 10.26 -3.06 0.35
N GLY A 104 10.66 -3.10 -0.92
CA GLY A 104 11.35 -2.04 -1.62
C GLY A 104 12.87 -2.22 -1.59
N ILE A 105 13.61 -1.17 -1.97
CA ILE A 105 15.07 -1.21 -2.09
C ILE A 105 15.72 -1.65 -0.78
N THR A 106 15.14 -1.29 0.37
CA THR A 106 15.63 -1.71 1.69
C THR A 106 15.68 -3.23 1.88
N THR A 107 14.92 -3.99 1.10
CA THR A 107 14.84 -5.46 1.18
C THR A 107 15.62 -6.18 0.08
N ASN A 108 16.22 -5.46 -0.86
CA ASN A 108 16.99 -6.05 -1.95
C ASN A 108 18.34 -6.64 -1.46
N THR A 109 18.73 -6.37 -0.22
CA THR A 109 19.96 -6.90 0.39
C THR A 109 19.68 -7.50 1.75
N LEU A 110 20.44 -8.54 2.10
CA LEU A 110 20.35 -9.17 3.44
C LEU A 110 20.64 -8.19 4.57
N ALA A 111 21.57 -7.24 4.36
CA ALA A 111 21.93 -6.23 5.34
C ALA A 111 20.78 -5.25 5.62
N GLY A 112 20.12 -4.74 4.57
CA GLY A 112 18.95 -3.88 4.71
C GLY A 112 17.79 -4.59 5.40
N SER A 113 17.48 -5.82 4.98
CA SER A 113 16.45 -6.65 5.62
C SER A 113 16.77 -6.98 7.09
N HIS A 114 18.04 -7.22 7.43
CA HIS A 114 18.46 -7.43 8.81
C HIS A 114 18.27 -6.16 9.65
N MET A 115 18.67 -5.01 9.13
CA MET A 115 18.56 -3.75 9.85
C MET A 115 17.11 -3.34 10.11
N VAL A 116 16.19 -3.56 9.17
CA VAL A 116 14.75 -3.35 9.41
C VAL A 116 14.24 -4.23 10.56
N ARG A 117 14.62 -5.52 10.58
CA ARG A 117 14.22 -6.44 11.65
C ARG A 117 14.74 -5.99 13.01
N GLU A 118 16.01 -5.60 13.10
CA GLU A 118 16.61 -5.12 14.35
C GLU A 118 16.03 -3.79 14.84
N LEU A 119 15.79 -2.83 13.94
CA LEU A 119 15.34 -1.48 14.31
C LEU A 119 13.83 -1.37 14.52
N CYS A 120 13.06 -2.14 13.75
CA CYS A 120 11.61 -1.96 13.63
C CYS A 120 10.81 -3.18 14.11
N ASP A 121 11.44 -4.36 14.26
CA ASP A 121 10.77 -5.62 14.60
C ASP A 121 9.65 -5.99 13.60
N VAL A 122 9.90 -5.75 12.30
CA VAL A 122 8.94 -6.04 11.23
C VAL A 122 9.52 -7.04 10.23
N GLN A 123 8.66 -7.92 9.73
CA GLN A 123 8.99 -8.86 8.66
C GLN A 123 9.33 -8.13 7.36
N THR A 124 10.39 -8.58 6.68
CA THR A 124 10.80 -8.05 5.38
C THR A 124 10.63 -9.11 4.30
N LEU A 125 10.11 -8.73 3.13
CA LEU A 125 10.12 -9.57 1.93
C LEU A 125 10.62 -8.77 0.74
N ASN A 126 11.55 -9.36 -0.02
CA ASN A 126 11.96 -8.83 -1.30
C ASN A 126 10.97 -9.26 -2.39
N LEU A 127 10.00 -8.41 -2.71
CA LEU A 127 8.91 -8.78 -3.63
C LEU A 127 9.31 -8.84 -5.12
N ILE A 128 10.52 -8.38 -5.49
CA ILE A 128 11.05 -8.64 -6.85
C ILE A 128 11.67 -10.04 -6.97
N ASP A 129 11.98 -10.69 -5.85
CA ASP A 129 12.43 -12.08 -5.81
C ASP A 129 11.21 -13.01 -5.75
N SER A 130 10.93 -13.69 -6.86
CA SER A 130 9.78 -14.59 -7.00
C SER A 130 9.80 -15.77 -6.01
N SER A 131 10.95 -16.10 -5.42
CA SER A 131 11.05 -17.12 -4.37
C SER A 131 10.32 -16.71 -3.09
N THR A 132 10.03 -15.41 -2.89
CA THR A 132 9.29 -14.90 -1.74
C THR A 132 7.77 -15.00 -1.89
N ALA A 133 7.27 -15.31 -3.09
CA ALA A 133 5.83 -15.37 -3.37
C ALA A 133 5.04 -16.32 -2.45
N PRO A 134 5.53 -17.53 -2.09
CA PRO A 134 4.83 -18.39 -1.14
C PRO A 134 4.68 -17.75 0.25
N ALA A 135 5.71 -17.02 0.71
CA ALA A 135 5.66 -16.32 1.98
C ALA A 135 4.66 -15.16 1.94
N LEU A 136 4.65 -14.37 0.86
CA LEU A 136 3.66 -13.31 0.66
C LEU A 136 2.23 -13.87 0.67
N LYS A 137 1.96 -14.92 -0.11
CA LYS A 137 0.64 -15.56 -0.18
C LYS A 137 0.18 -16.02 1.19
N LYS A 138 1.06 -16.65 1.98
CA LYS A 138 0.72 -17.07 3.34
C LYS A 138 0.29 -15.87 4.20
N ILE A 139 1.04 -14.77 4.18
CA ILE A 139 0.70 -13.58 4.97
C ILE A 139 -0.63 -12.99 4.52
N LEU A 140 -0.85 -12.87 3.21
CA LEU A 140 -2.10 -12.36 2.66
C LEU A 140 -3.29 -13.25 3.04
N SER A 141 -3.16 -14.58 2.93
CA SER A 141 -4.18 -15.52 3.35
C SER A 141 -4.50 -15.39 4.84
N ASP A 142 -3.48 -15.31 5.70
CA ASP A 142 -3.64 -15.15 7.15
C ASP A 142 -4.33 -13.81 7.51
N LYS A 143 -4.05 -12.74 6.76
CA LYS A 143 -4.57 -11.38 7.02
C LYS A 143 -5.96 -11.14 6.45
N THR A 144 -6.25 -11.69 5.28
CA THR A 144 -7.50 -11.47 4.54
C THR A 144 -8.53 -12.56 4.79
N GLY A 145 -8.11 -13.77 5.20
CA GLY A 145 -8.95 -14.95 5.29
C GLY A 145 -9.22 -15.64 3.95
N LEU A 146 -8.61 -15.16 2.87
CA LEU A 146 -8.71 -15.76 1.54
C LEU A 146 -7.72 -16.92 1.36
N ALA A 147 -8.03 -17.86 0.47
CA ALA A 147 -7.13 -18.95 0.13
C ALA A 147 -6.33 -18.62 -1.14
N LEU A 148 -5.12 -18.07 -0.97
CA LEU A 148 -4.22 -17.59 -2.05
C LEU A 148 -3.02 -18.50 -2.33
#